data_AF-A0A6B2XKW5-F1
#
_entry.id   AF-A0A6B2XKW5-F1
#
_cell.length_a   1.000
_cell.length_b   1.000
_cell.length_c   1.000
_cell.angle_alpha   90.00
_cell.angle_beta   90.00
_cell.angle_gamma   90.00
#
_symmetry.space_group_name_H-M   'P 1'
#
loop_
_entity.id
_entity.type
_entity.pdbx_description
1 polymer ?
#
loop_
_entity_poly.entity_id
_entity_poly.type
_entity_poly.pdbx_seq_one_letter_code
_entity_poly.pdbx_strand_id
1 'polypeptide(L)' 'MTLAQIAQDFGVHEMTITKWLRAADVEDGVKPGVTSEHARELREARRRIRLLEQENEVLRRAAAYLSQ' A
#
# COMPACT_ATOMS: atom_id res chain seq x y z
N MET A 1 30.70 5.04 13.89
CA MET A 1 29.60 5.93 13.53
C MET A 1 28.35 5.44 14.26
N THR A 2 27.75 6.28 15.10
CA THR A 2 26.52 5.93 15.84
C THR A 2 25.27 6.48 15.15
N LEU A 3 24.10 5.90 15.43
CA LEU A 3 22.82 6.42 14.96
C LEU A 3 22.59 7.86 15.41
N ALA A 4 23.00 8.20 16.63
CA ALA A 4 22.94 9.57 17.17
C ALA A 4 23.81 10.56 16.38
N GLN A 5 25.02 10.17 15.94
CA GLN A 5 25.88 11.02 15.11
C GLN A 5 25.24 11.28 13.74
N ILE A 6 24.74 10.23 13.09
CA ILE A 6 24.02 10.36 11.82
C ILE A 6 22.81 11.27 12.01
N ALA A 7 22.00 11.04 13.04
CA ALA A 7 20.82 11.87 13.30
C ALA A 7 21.19 13.35 13.48
N GLN A 8 22.31 13.64 14.17
CA GLN A 8 22.83 14.99 14.33
C GLN A 8 23.31 15.61 13.01
N ASP A 9 24.04 14.86 12.19
CA ASP A 9 24.52 15.31 10.88
C ASP A 9 23.36 15.66 9.94
N PHE A 10 22.26 14.90 10.02
CA PHE A 10 21.04 15.14 9.25
C PHE A 10 20.06 16.14 9.93
N GLY A 11 20.36 16.62 11.14
CA GLY A 11 19.49 17.53 11.90
C GLY A 11 18.15 16.92 12.30
N VAL A 12 18.06 15.59 12.43
CA VAL A 12 16.85 14.86 12.79
C VAL A 12 16.99 14.18 14.16
N HIS A 13 15.85 13.82 14.76
CA HIS A 13 15.85 13.00 15.96
C HIS A 13 16.25 11.55 15.62
N GLU A 14 17.02 10.88 16.48
CA GLU A 14 17.50 9.49 16.26
C GLU A 14 16.37 8.51 15.94
N MET A 15 15.23 8.65 16.64
CA MET A 15 14.01 7.89 16.37
C MET A 15 13.52 7.96 14.90
N THR A 16 13.76 9.06 14.19
CA THR A 16 13.42 9.21 12.77
C THR A 16 14.25 8.26 11.92
N ILE A 17 15.56 8.19 12.16
CA ILE A 17 16.45 7.24 11.47
C ILE A 17 16.01 5.81 11.77
N THR A 18 15.70 5.48 13.03
CA THR A 18 15.22 4.15 13.42
C THR A 18 13.92 3.78 12.69
N LYS A 19 13.01 4.73 12.47
CA LYS A 19 11.78 4.49 11.70
C LYS A 19 12.08 4.23 10.22
N TRP A 20 12.98 4.98 9.62
CA TRP A 20 13.39 4.76 8.23
C TRP A 20 14.07 3.41 8.05
N LEU A 21 14.96 3.01 8.97
CA LEU A 21 15.57 1.68 8.94
C LEU A 21 14.53 0.57 9.06
N ARG A 22 13.54 0.71 9.94
CA ARG A 22 12.44 -0.27 10.03
C ARG A 22 11.61 -0.35 8.76
N ALA A 23 11.37 0.78 8.09
CA ALA A 23 10.66 0.80 6.82
C ALA A 23 11.50 0.15 5.71
N ALA A 24 12.80 0.44 5.64
CA ALA A 24 13.72 -0.20 4.71
C ALA A 24 13.80 -1.71 4.92
N ASP A 25 13.91 -2.19 6.17
CA ASP A 25 13.86 -3.62 6.49
C ASP A 25 12.58 -4.31 5.97
N VAL A 26 11.45 -3.59 5.96
CA VAL A 26 10.18 -4.10 5.41
C VAL A 26 10.22 -4.15 3.89
N GLU A 27 10.72 -3.11 3.23
CA GLU A 27 10.86 -3.08 1.76
C GLU A 27 11.86 -4.15 1.28
N ASP A 28 12.94 -4.39 2.02
CA ASP A 28 13.97 -5.39 1.70
C ASP A 28 13.56 -6.82 2.10
N GLY A 29 12.39 -6.99 2.74
CA GLY A 29 11.89 -8.30 3.19
C GLY A 29 12.62 -8.88 4.41
N VAL A 30 13.50 -8.12 5.06
CA VAL A 30 14.20 -8.50 6.29
C VAL A 30 13.22 -8.60 7.46
N LYS A 31 12.20 -7.73 7.49
CA LYS A 31 11.13 -7.74 8.48
C LYS A 31 9.77 -7.91 7.82
N PRO A 32 8.83 -8.62 8.49
CA PRO A 32 7.47 -8.71 7.98
C PRO A 32 6.81 -7.33 7.99
N GLY A 33 6.12 -7.02 6.91
CA GLY A 33 5.37 -5.78 6.76
C GLY A 33 4.76 -5.67 5.36
N VAL A 34 3.98 -4.61 5.14
CA VAL A 34 3.41 -4.32 3.82
C VAL A 34 4.37 -3.36 3.12
N THR A 35 4.96 -3.82 2.03
CA THR A 35 5.81 -2.99 1.17
C THR A 35 4.98 -1.92 0.47
N SER A 36 5.65 -0.87 0.03
CA SER A 36 5.08 0.20 -0.77
C SER A 36 4.41 -0.33 -2.04
N GLU A 37 5.03 -1.33 -2.68
CA GLU A 37 4.51 -2.04 -3.85
C GLU A 37 3.24 -2.82 -3.53
N HIS A 38 3.24 -3.69 -2.51
CA HIS A 38 2.06 -4.44 -2.12
C HIS A 38 0.90 -3.51 -1.72
N ALA A 39 1.19 -2.40 -1.05
CA ALA A 39 0.17 -1.40 -0.73
C ALA A 39 -0.41 -0.75 -2.00
N ARG A 40 0.40 -0.50 -3.02
CA ARG A 40 -0.02 0.04 -4.32
C ARG A 40 -0.93 -0.95 -5.05
N GLU A 41 -0.49 -2.20 -5.17
CA GLU A 41 -1.24 -3.28 -5.80
C GLU A 41 -2.59 -3.49 -5.11
N LEU A 42 -2.62 -3.50 -3.78
CA LEU A 42 -3.86 -3.64 -3.02
C LEU A 42 -4.85 -2.50 -3.31
N ARG A 43 -4.37 -1.26 -3.47
CA ARG A 43 -5.23 -0.12 -3.85
C ARG A 43 -5.75 -0.28 -5.27
N GLU A 44 -4.91 -0.71 -6.21
CA GLU A 44 -5.29 -0.96 -7.61
C GLU A 44 -6.32 -2.09 -7.72
N ALA A 45 -6.08 -3.21 -7.05
CA ALA A 45 -7.00 -4.34 -6.98
C ALA A 45 -8.36 -3.92 -6.41
N ARG A 46 -8.38 -3.20 -5.29
CA ARG A 46 -9.62 -2.68 -4.69
C ARG A 46 -10.39 -1.75 -5.63
N ARG A 47 -9.69 -0.90 -6.41
CA ARG A 47 -10.33 -0.06 -7.43
C ARG A 47 -10.94 -0.90 -8.54
N ARG A 48 -10.20 -1.91 -9.04
CA ARG A 48 -10.69 -2.79 -10.12
C ARG A 48 -11.90 -3.61 -9.68
N ILE A 49 -11.87 -4.17 -8.48
CA ILE A 49 -13.00 -4.92 -7.90
C ILE A 49 -14.26 -4.05 -7.88
N ARG A 50 -14.17 -2.82 -7.33
CA ARG A 50 -15.31 -1.91 -7.29
C ARG A 50 -15.89 -1.61 -8.67
N LEU A 51 -15.03 -1.39 -9.67
CA LEU A 51 -15.46 -1.14 -11.04
C LEU A 51 -16.17 -2.37 -11.62
N LEU A 52 -15.59 -3.55 -11.44
CA LEU A 52 -16.18 -4.81 -11.91
C LEU A 52 -17.54 -5.08 -11.25
N GLU A 53 -17.68 -4.79 -9.95
CA GLU A 53 -18.96 -4.92 -9.24
C GLU A 53 -20.03 -4.00 -9.82
N GLN A 54 -19.67 -2.75 -10.15
CA GLN A 54 -20.58 -1.80 -10.80
C GLN A 54 -20.97 -2.25 -12.21
N GLU A 55 -20.01 -2.69 -13.02
CA GLU A 55 -20.27 -3.22 -14.36
C GLU A 55 -21.19 -4.45 -14.29
N ASN A 56 -20.94 -5.36 -13.36
CA ASN A 56 -21.74 -6.56 -13.17
C ASN A 56 -23.18 -6.23 -12.77
N GLU A 57 -23.38 -5.24 -11.90
CA GLU A 57 -24.70 -4.77 -11.50
C GLU A 57 -25.47 -4.17 -12.68
N VAL A 58 -24.82 -3.37 -13.53
CA VAL A 58 -25.44 -2.85 -14.77
C VAL A 58 -25.86 -3.99 -15.70
N LEU A 59 -24.99 -4.97 -15.91
CA LEU A 59 -25.28 -6.13 -16.76
C LEU A 59 -26.45 -6.97 -16.22
N ARG A 60 -26.51 -7.19 -14.89
CA ARG A 60 -27.63 -7.90 -14.26
C ARG A 60 -28.96 -7.18 -14.48
N ARG A 61 -28.98 -5.85 -14.32
CA ARG A 61 -30.19 -5.05 -14.56
C ARG A 61 -30.64 -5.09 -16.01
N ALA A 62 -29.69 -5.00 -16.95
CA ALA A 62 -29.99 -5.11 -18.37
C ALA A 62 -30.57 -6.48 -18.74
N ALA A 63 -29.99 -7.56 -18.22
CA ALA A 63 -30.49 -8.92 -18.43
C ALA A 63 -31.91 -9.11 -17.88
N ALA A 64 -32.18 -8.60 -16.67
CA ALA A 64 -33.51 -8.65 -16.07
C ALA A 64 -34.57 -7.83 -16.82
N TYR A 65 -34.16 -6.74 -17.48
CA TYR A 65 -35.05 -5.96 -18.34
C TYR A 65 -35.35 -6.69 -19.65
N LEU A 66 -34.36 -7.36 -20.25
CA LEU A 66 -34.54 -8.10 -21.51
C LEU A 66 -35.36 -9.40 -21.35
N SER A 67 -35.41 -9.97 -20.15
CA SER A 67 -36.21 -11.17 -19.85
C SER A 67 -37.66 -10.88 -19.44
N GLN A 68 -38.10 -9.62 -19.50
CA GLN A 68 -39.50 -9.22 -19.24
C GLN A 68 -40.38 -9.32 -20.49
#